data_AF-A0A069PEF9-F1
#
_entry.id   AF-A0A069PEF9-F1
#
_cell.length_a   1.000
_cell.length_b   1.000
_cell.length_c   1.000
_cell.angle_alpha   90.00
_cell.angle_beta   90.00
_cell.angle_gamma   90.00
#
_symmetry.space_group_name_H-M   'P 1'
#
loop_
_entity.id
_entity.type
_entity.pdbx_description
1 polymer ?
#
loop_
_entity_poly.entity_id
_entity_poly.type
_entity_poly.pdbx_seq_one_letter_code
_entity_poly.pdbx_strand_id
1 'polypeptide(L)'
;MKKIIASVLVAAAASLTLGGCVTGNASITDEQKVSSIQIGKSTMQDVERAFGKPGDVELQQGGEQVWTYQTVKTNAVAFIPIANMMGKSEEEHNLTVRFNKKGVVTAMGRGQHNM
;
A
#
# COMPACT_ATOMS: atom_id res chain seq x y z
N MET A 1 -41.47 0.32 -29.92
CA MET A 1 -40.03 -0.05 -30.02
C MET A 1 -39.05 1.03 -29.53
N LYS A 2 -39.28 2.34 -29.70
CA LYS A 2 -38.36 3.40 -29.20
C LYS A 2 -38.17 3.46 -27.67
N LYS A 3 -39.17 3.06 -26.88
CA LYS A 3 -39.15 3.16 -25.40
C LYS A 3 -38.27 2.09 -24.72
N ILE A 4 -38.06 0.96 -25.39
CA ILE A 4 -37.31 -0.19 -24.84
C ILE A 4 -35.80 0.04 -24.98
N ILE A 5 -35.38 0.75 -26.03
CA ILE A 5 -33.97 1.06 -26.32
C ILE A 5 -33.42 2.07 -25.30
N ALA A 6 -34.25 3.03 -24.87
CA ALA A 6 -33.88 4.01 -23.85
C ALA A 6 -33.65 3.38 -22.47
N SER A 7 -34.41 2.33 -22.13
CA SER A 7 -34.31 1.65 -20.83
C SER A 7 -33.06 0.75 -20.70
N VAL A 8 -32.58 0.17 -21.80
CA VAL A 8 -31.37 -0.68 -21.80
C VAL A 8 -30.09 0.16 -21.67
N LEU A 9 -30.08 1.37 -22.25
CA LEU A 9 -28.94 2.29 -22.16
C LEU A 9 -28.74 2.85 -20.74
N VAL A 10 -29.83 3.03 -19.97
CA VAL A 10 -29.75 3.51 -18.57
C VAL A 10 -29.26 2.39 -17.64
N ALA A 11 -29.60 1.13 -17.93
CA ALA A 11 -29.15 -0.01 -17.12
C ALA A 11 -27.64 -0.32 -17.29
N ALA A 12 -27.07 -0.02 -18.46
CA ALA A 12 -25.64 -0.26 -18.74
C ALA A 12 -24.70 0.81 -18.13
N ALA A 13 -25.23 1.99 -17.78
CA ALA A 13 -24.42 3.08 -17.20
C ALA A 13 -24.19 2.95 -15.67
N ALA A 14 -24.94 2.06 -15.00
CA ALA A 14 -24.89 1.93 -13.54
C ALA A 14 -23.76 1.02 -13.02
N SER A 15 -23.02 0.34 -13.90
CA SER A 15 -22.06 -0.71 -13.51
C SER A 15 -20.62 -0.21 -13.26
N LEU A 16 -20.33 1.08 -13.47
CA LEU A 16 -18.96 1.59 -13.55
C LEU A 16 -18.42 2.23 -12.25
N THR A 17 -19.17 2.22 -11.14
CA THR A 17 -18.76 2.91 -9.90
C THR A 17 -18.25 2.00 -8.79
N LEU A 18 -17.87 0.76 -9.10
CA LEU A 18 -17.06 -0.05 -8.18
C LEU A 18 -15.64 0.54 -8.15
N GLY A 19 -15.48 1.68 -7.48
CA GLY A 19 -14.20 2.27 -7.15
C GLY A 19 -13.41 1.24 -6.35
N GLY A 20 -12.37 0.68 -6.97
CA GLY A 20 -11.47 -0.24 -6.29
C GLY A 20 -10.86 0.46 -5.08
N CYS A 21 -11.08 -0.11 -3.89
CA CYS A 21 -10.20 0.20 -2.76
C CYS A 21 -8.82 -0.36 -3.11
N VAL A 22 -7.93 0.49 -3.63
CA VAL A 22 -6.52 0.13 -3.71
C VAL A 22 -5.97 0.12 -2.28
N THR A 23 -5.99 -1.05 -1.65
CA THR A 23 -5.30 -1.29 -0.39
C THR A 23 -3.83 -1.53 -0.74
N GLY A 24 -3.03 -0.48 -0.76
CA GLY A 24 -1.63 -0.57 -1.13
C GLY A 24 -0.89 0.71 -0.79
N ASN A 25 0.12 0.59 0.05
CA ASN A 25 0.84 1.74 0.57
C ASN A 25 2.01 2.13 -0.33
N ALA A 26 1.73 2.43 -1.60
CA ALA A 26 2.74 2.69 -2.64
C ALA A 26 3.76 3.80 -2.27
N SER A 27 3.38 4.70 -1.35
CA SER A 27 4.24 5.73 -0.75
C SER A 27 5.51 5.18 -0.10
N ILE A 28 5.57 3.90 0.29
CA ILE A 28 6.80 3.32 0.86
C ILE A 28 7.91 3.08 -0.17
N THR A 29 7.55 3.10 -1.47
CA THR A 29 8.52 3.00 -2.57
C THR A 29 9.09 4.35 -2.99
N ASP A 30 8.57 5.44 -2.42
CA ASP A 30 9.04 6.80 -2.67
C ASP A 30 10.18 7.15 -1.70
N GLU A 31 11.41 7.13 -2.19
CA GLU A 31 12.62 7.44 -1.42
C GLU A 31 12.57 8.82 -0.75
N GLN A 32 11.90 9.82 -1.36
CA GLN A 32 11.83 11.16 -0.79
C GLN A 32 10.93 11.18 0.45
N LYS A 33 9.80 10.47 0.38
CA LYS A 33 8.91 10.31 1.54
C LYS A 33 9.57 9.50 2.65
N VAL A 34 10.28 8.42 2.30
CA VAL A 34 11.03 7.62 3.27
C VAL A 34 12.10 8.45 3.97
N SER A 35 12.87 9.24 3.20
CA SER A 35 13.93 10.11 3.73
C SER A 35 13.41 11.29 4.55
N SER A 36 12.12 11.65 4.41
CA SER A 36 11.50 12.72 5.20
C SER A 36 11.31 12.34 6.68
N ILE A 37 11.30 11.04 7.00
CA ILE A 37 11.13 10.55 8.36
C ILE A 37 12.48 10.56 9.10
N GLN A 38 12.54 11.35 10.17
CA GLN A 38 13.74 11.52 10.98
C GLN A 38 13.66 10.67 12.24
N ILE A 39 14.59 9.72 12.38
CA ILE A 39 14.74 8.89 13.59
C ILE A 39 15.00 9.81 14.80
N GLY A 40 14.28 9.57 15.89
CA GLY A 40 14.36 10.33 17.13
C GLY A 40 13.55 11.63 17.15
N LYS A 41 12.94 12.04 16.04
CA LYS A 41 12.15 13.29 15.94
C LYS A 41 10.74 13.06 15.39
N SER A 42 10.62 12.31 14.30
CA SER A 42 9.33 12.03 13.67
C SER A 42 8.45 11.20 14.59
N THR A 43 7.16 11.49 14.54
CA THR A 43 6.13 10.86 15.35
C THR A 43 5.29 9.88 14.53
N MET A 44 4.47 9.07 15.20
CA MET A 44 3.44 8.25 14.54
C MET A 44 2.59 9.05 13.54
N GLN A 45 2.18 10.28 13.89
CA GLN A 45 1.40 11.15 13.00
C GLN A 45 2.17 11.58 11.74
N ASP A 46 3.49 11.81 11.85
CA ASP A 46 4.31 12.17 10.70
C ASP A 46 4.43 10.98 9.74
N VAL A 47 4.59 9.77 10.30
CA VAL A 47 4.65 8.51 9.54
C VAL A 47 3.30 8.22 8.87
N GLU A 48 2.18 8.38 9.58
CA GLU A 48 0.84 8.25 8.97
C GLU A 48 0.58 9.28 7.88
N ARG A 49 1.10 10.49 8.03
CA ARG A 49 0.95 11.54 7.01
C ARG A 49 1.77 11.25 5.77
N ALA A 50 2.98 10.71 5.95
CA ALA A 50 3.88 10.38 4.84
C ALA A 50 3.40 9.14 4.08
N PHE A 51 3.04 8.09 4.82
CA PHE A 51 2.78 6.78 4.24
C PHE A 51 1.31 6.43 4.24
N GLY A 52 0.52 6.85 5.21
CA GLY A 52 -0.85 6.38 5.43
C GLY A 52 -0.92 5.42 6.62
N LYS A 53 -2.07 4.74 6.76
CA LYS A 53 -2.26 3.75 7.83
C LYS A 53 -1.37 2.52 7.58
N PRO A 54 -0.74 1.96 8.62
CA PRO A 54 0.03 0.73 8.49
C PRO A 54 -0.87 -0.46 8.14
N GLY A 55 -0.28 -1.45 7.46
CA GLY A 55 -0.96 -2.71 7.16
C GLY A 55 -1.03 -3.62 8.39
N ASP A 56 -0.02 -3.53 9.27
CA ASP A 56 0.05 -4.27 10.52
C ASP A 56 0.67 -3.43 11.63
N VAL A 57 0.19 -3.62 12.87
CA VAL A 57 0.64 -2.92 14.07
C VAL A 57 0.88 -3.94 15.19
N GLU A 58 2.15 -4.10 15.55
CA GLU A 58 2.57 -4.95 16.66
C GLU A 58 2.84 -4.09 17.90
N LEU A 59 2.11 -4.37 18.99
CA LEU A 59 2.30 -3.76 20.30
C LEU A 59 3.22 -4.63 21.15
N GLN A 60 4.36 -4.10 21.57
CA GLN A 60 5.29 -4.81 22.42
C GLN A 60 4.97 -4.59 23.90
N GLN A 61 5.37 -5.55 24.76
CA GLN A 61 5.06 -5.54 26.20
C GLN A 61 5.57 -4.30 26.94
N GLY A 62 6.54 -3.56 26.38
CA GLY A 62 7.06 -2.29 26.92
C GLY A 62 6.31 -1.02 26.51
N GLY A 63 5.18 -1.15 25.78
CA GLY A 63 4.43 -0.02 25.21
C GLY A 63 5.05 0.55 23.93
N GLU A 64 6.08 -0.11 23.39
CA GLU A 64 6.63 0.18 22.07
C GLU A 64 5.72 -0.38 20.97
N GLN A 65 5.80 0.22 19.79
CA GLN A 65 5.01 -0.21 18.64
C GLN A 65 5.90 -0.44 17.44
N VAL A 66 5.57 -1.45 16.65
CA VAL A 66 6.18 -1.71 15.35
C VAL A 66 5.08 -1.67 14.31
N TRP A 67 5.22 -0.79 13.34
CA TRP A 67 4.29 -0.67 12.24
C TRP A 67 4.91 -1.24 10.99
N THR A 68 4.15 -2.05 10.28
CA THR A 68 4.60 -2.70 9.04
C THR A 68 3.74 -2.24 7.88
N TYR A 69 4.42 -1.82 6.83
CA TYR A 69 3.84 -1.42 5.56
C TYR A 69 4.35 -2.36 4.48
N GLN A 70 3.41 -2.88 3.69
CA GLN A 70 3.70 -3.79 2.59
C GLN A 70 3.03 -3.27 1.32
N THR A 71 3.71 -3.42 0.19
CA THR A 71 3.17 -3.13 -1.13
C THR A 71 3.73 -4.13 -2.12
N VAL A 72 2.82 -4.83 -2.80
CA VAL A 72 3.14 -5.73 -3.89
C VAL A 72 2.88 -4.98 -5.19
N LYS A 73 3.90 -4.85 -6.04
CA LYS A 73 3.75 -4.36 -7.41
C LYS A 73 3.61 -5.56 -8.33
N THR A 74 2.37 -5.90 -8.65
CA THR A 74 2.07 -6.90 -9.68
C THR A 74 2.10 -6.22 -11.05
N ASN A 75 3.02 -6.62 -11.93
CA ASN A 75 3.02 -6.13 -13.31
C ASN A 75 1.77 -6.61 -14.05
N ALA A 76 1.13 -5.74 -14.84
CA ALA A 76 -0.10 -6.07 -15.59
C ALA A 76 0.05 -7.27 -16.55
N VAL A 77 1.29 -7.56 -16.95
CA VAL A 77 1.68 -8.72 -17.76
C VAL A 77 1.37 -10.05 -17.04
N ALA A 78 1.30 -10.05 -15.70
CA ALA A 78 0.99 -11.21 -14.88
C ALA A 78 -0.45 -11.75 -15.06
N PHE A 79 -1.34 -10.96 -15.69
CA PHE A 79 -2.71 -11.35 -15.99
C PHE A 79 -2.89 -11.95 -17.39
N ILE A 80 -1.83 -11.98 -18.22
CA ILE A 80 -1.87 -12.54 -19.57
C ILE A 80 -1.33 -13.98 -19.52
N PRO A 81 -2.17 -15.01 -19.77
CA PRO A 81 -1.80 -16.41 -19.60
C PRO A 81 -0.54 -16.85 -20.35
N ILE A 82 -0.29 -16.29 -21.53
CA ILE A 82 0.85 -16.65 -22.40
C ILE A 82 2.10 -15.83 -22.06
N ALA A 83 1.96 -14.60 -21.58
CA ALA A 83 3.10 -13.76 -21.17
C ALA A 83 3.61 -14.10 -19.77
N ASN A 84 2.78 -14.77 -18.94
CA ASN A 84 3.17 -15.33 -17.64
C ASN A 84 4.33 -16.34 -17.71
N MET A 85 4.63 -16.88 -18.89
CA MET A 85 5.74 -17.82 -19.10
C MET A 85 7.12 -17.14 -19.20
N MET A 86 7.18 -15.81 -19.39
CA MET A 86 8.43 -15.06 -19.63
C MET A 86 9.07 -14.46 -18.36
N GLY A 87 8.66 -14.93 -17.18
CA GLY A 87 9.17 -14.47 -15.89
C GLY A 87 8.24 -13.43 -15.28
N LYS A 88 7.54 -13.83 -14.24
CA LYS A 88 6.97 -12.88 -13.30
C LYS A 88 8.13 -12.22 -12.56
N SER A 89 8.06 -10.91 -12.40
CA SER A 89 8.79 -10.21 -11.35
C SER A 89 7.72 -9.56 -10.48
N GLU A 90 7.26 -10.28 -9.46
CA GLU A 90 6.44 -9.68 -8.42
C GLU A 90 7.42 -8.99 -7.44
N GLU A 91 7.40 -7.66 -7.43
CA GLU A 91 8.26 -6.89 -6.53
C GLU A 91 7.48 -6.57 -5.26
N GLU A 92 7.88 -7.18 -4.15
CA GLU A 92 7.35 -6.88 -2.84
C GLU A 92 8.27 -5.90 -2.11
N HIS A 93 7.70 -4.78 -1.68
CA HIS A 93 8.39 -3.80 -0.86
C HIS A 93 7.79 -3.80 0.55
N ASN A 94 8.68 -3.88 1.54
CA ASN A 94 8.33 -3.86 2.95
C ASN A 94 9.08 -2.73 3.66
N LEU A 95 8.35 -1.97 4.49
CA LEU A 95 8.88 -0.94 5.36
C LEU A 95 8.36 -1.18 6.78
N THR A 96 9.29 -1.34 7.71
CA THR A 96 9.01 -1.47 9.14
C THR A 96 9.47 -0.22 9.87
N VAL A 97 8.60 0.36 10.70
CA VAL A 97 8.90 1.53 11.52
C VAL A 97 8.67 1.19 12.98
N ARG A 98 9.69 1.37 13.82
CA ARG A 98 9.60 1.15 15.27
C ARG A 98 9.42 2.47 15.98
N PHE A 99 8.55 2.48 16.97
CA PHE A 99 8.26 3.61 17.83
C PHE A 99 8.50 3.25 19.28
N ASN A 100 9.00 4.22 20.04
CA ASN A 100 9.00 4.10 21.49
C ASN A 100 7.60 4.35 22.07
N LYS A 101 7.48 4.15 23.39
CA LYS A 101 6.27 4.45 24.18
C LYS A 101 5.73 5.88 24.10
N LYS A 102 6.51 6.85 23.61
CA LYS A 102 6.07 8.24 23.38
C LYS A 102 5.58 8.47 21.95
N GLY A 103 5.57 7.44 21.11
CA GLY A 103 5.18 7.54 19.71
C GLY A 103 6.20 8.17 18.79
N VAL A 104 7.48 8.19 19.18
CA VAL A 104 8.58 8.73 18.37
C VAL A 104 9.34 7.59 17.70
N VAL A 105 9.68 7.78 16.42
CA VAL A 105 10.42 6.81 15.61
C VAL A 105 11.79 6.53 16.22
N THR A 106 12.11 5.26 16.46
CA THR A 106 13.40 4.80 17.00
C THR A 106 14.22 4.02 15.99
N ALA A 107 13.57 3.34 15.04
CA ALA A 107 14.24 2.60 13.98
C ALA A 107 13.35 2.49 12.74
N MET A 108 13.97 2.35 11.58
CA MET A 108 13.32 1.99 10.33
C MET A 108 14.10 0.88 9.64
N GLY A 109 13.40 -0.08 9.05
CA GLY A 109 13.97 -1.17 8.27
C GLY A 109 13.23 -1.33 6.94
N ARG A 110 13.96 -1.66 5.88
CA ARG A 110 13.39 -1.90 4.54
C ARG A 110 13.81 -3.26 4.01
N GLY A 111 12.87 -3.93 3.35
CA GLY A 111 13.11 -5.15 2.60
C GLY A 111 12.51 -5.03 1.20
N GLN A 112 13.21 -5.57 0.21
CA GLN A 112 12.67 -5.79 -1.13
C GLN A 112 12.89 -7.27 -1.47
N HIS A 113 11.83 -7.96 -1.86
CA HIS A 113 11.91 -9.33 -2.33
C HIS A 113 11.35 -9.41 -3.75
N ASN A 114 12.14 -9.98 -4.66
CA ASN A 114 11.74 -10.19 -6.06
C ASN A 114 11.39 -11.67 -6.21
N MET A 115 10.15 -11.96 -6.58
CA MET A 115 9.65 -13.31 -6.83
C MET A 115 9.54 -13.60 -8.33
#